data_AF-A0A838TZM5-F1
#
_entry.id   AF-A0A838TZM5-F1
#
_cell.length_a   1.000
_cell.length_b   1.000
_cell.length_c   1.000
_cell.angle_alpha   90.00
_cell.angle_beta   90.00
_cell.angle_gamma   90.00
#
_symmetry.space_group_name_H-M   'P 1'
#
loop_
_entity.id
_entity.type
_entity.pdbx_description
1 polymer ?
#
loop_
_entity_poly.entity_id
_entity_poly.type
_entity_poly.pdbx_seq_one_letter_code
_entity_poly.pdbx_strand_id
1 'polypeptide(L)'
;MVHRETTSSLERFRKCIINNRFRSLILEKYNKYSNIFPIREGGFGEAYLRAIDKTSLKKLRAITFVNAKEILGILLCLKNRNNKIL
;
A
#
# COMPACT_ATOMS: atom_id res chain seq x y z
N MET A 1 19.51 -10.77 -1.78
CA MET A 1 18.45 -9.75 -1.63
C MET A 1 18.71 -8.68 -2.68
N VAL A 2 17.82 -8.52 -3.67
CA VAL A 2 18.03 -7.56 -4.77
C VAL A 2 17.45 -6.21 -4.36
N HIS A 3 18.29 -5.17 -4.31
CA HIS A 3 17.87 -3.79 -4.03
C HIS A 3 17.65 -3.05 -5.35
N ARG A 4 16.46 -2.48 -5.55
CA ARG A 4 16.14 -1.65 -6.73
C ARG A 4 15.62 -0.30 -6.25
N GLU A 5 16.36 0.76 -6.57
CA GLU A 5 15.93 2.13 -6.34
C GLU A 5 15.34 2.69 -7.63
N THR A 6 14.17 3.31 -7.52
CA THR A 6 13.48 3.95 -8.65
C THR A 6 12.65 5.10 -8.13
N THR A 7 12.56 6.19 -8.89
CA THR A 7 11.73 7.34 -8.57
C THR A 7 10.39 7.21 -9.30
N SER A 8 9.29 7.52 -8.62
CA SER A 8 7.97 7.56 -9.23
C SER A 8 7.09 8.58 -8.53
N SER A 9 6.01 9.02 -9.19
CA SER A 9 5.00 9.82 -8.51
C SER A 9 4.27 8.98 -7.47
N LEU A 10 3.82 9.63 -6.39
CA LEU A 10 3.06 8.98 -5.33
C LEU A 10 1.80 8.28 -5.86
N GLU A 11 1.15 8.86 -6.87
CA GLU A 11 -0.01 8.27 -7.54
C GLU A 11 0.35 6.98 -8.31
N ARG A 12 1.47 6.98 -9.05
CA ARG A 12 1.95 5.78 -9.76
C ARG A 12 2.32 4.69 -8.78
N PHE A 13 3.02 5.05 -7.71
CA PHE A 13 3.34 4.14 -6.61
C PHE A 13 2.08 3.53 -6.00
N ARG A 14 1.07 4.36 -5.70
CA ARG A 14 -0.23 3.91 -5.19
C ARG A 14 -0.92 2.92 -6.14
N LYS A 15 -1.02 3.26 -7.43
CA LYS A 15 -1.60 2.38 -8.46
C LYS A 15 -0.84 1.06 -8.57
N CYS A 16 0.48 1.11 -8.51
CA CYS A 16 1.34 -0.08 -8.53
C CYS A 16 1.04 -1.01 -7.34
N ILE A 17 0.97 -0.47 -6.13
CA ILE A 17 0.62 -1.22 -4.92
C ILE A 17 -0.76 -1.86 -5.03
N ILE A 18 -1.74 -1.06 -5.46
CA ILE A 18 -3.13 -1.52 -5.63
C ILE A 18 -3.17 -2.67 -6.63
N ASN A 19 -2.61 -2.49 -7.83
CA ASN A 19 -2.68 -3.48 -8.90
C ASN A 19 -1.97 -4.79 -8.56
N ASN A 20 -0.84 -4.73 -7.86
CA ASN A 20 -0.05 -5.92 -7.55
C ASN A 20 -0.57 -6.74 -6.38
N ARG A 21 -1.19 -6.11 -5.36
CA ARG A 21 -1.49 -6.79 -4.09
C ARG A 21 -2.92 -6.61 -3.60
N PHE A 22 -3.57 -5.50 -3.93
CA PHE A 22 -4.89 -5.15 -3.42
C PHE A 22 -5.97 -5.14 -4.50
N ARG A 23 -5.67 -5.56 -5.73
CA ARG A 23 -6.58 -5.46 -6.88
C ARG A 23 -7.91 -6.17 -6.64
N SER A 24 -7.89 -7.35 -6.02
CA SER A 24 -9.09 -8.10 -5.66
C SER A 24 -9.77 -7.63 -4.36
N LEU A 25 -9.19 -6.66 -3.67
CA LEU A 25 -9.59 -6.24 -2.32
C LEU A 25 -9.98 -4.76 -2.27
N ILE A 26 -9.57 -3.96 -3.26
CA ILE A 26 -9.92 -2.55 -3.36
C ILE A 26 -11.36 -2.39 -3.80
N LEU A 27 -12.10 -1.54 -3.10
CA LEU A 27 -13.42 -1.11 -3.54
C LEU A 27 -13.24 -0.08 -4.66
N GLU A 28 -13.98 -0.21 -5.75
CA GLU A 28 -13.93 0.76 -6.87
C GLU A 28 -14.10 2.20 -6.41
N LYS A 29 -15.01 2.42 -5.44
CA LYS A 29 -15.25 3.74 -4.86
C LYS A 29 -14.01 4.40 -4.25
N TYR A 30 -13.01 3.63 -3.82
CA TYR A 30 -11.74 4.14 -3.28
C TYR A 30 -10.64 4.25 -4.34
N ASN A 31 -10.80 3.58 -5.48
CA ASN A 31 -9.82 3.61 -6.55
C ASN A 31 -9.71 5.01 -7.19
N LYS A 32 -10.83 5.74 -7.27
CA LYS A 32 -10.90 7.11 -7.81
C LYS A 32 -10.22 8.18 -6.96
N TYR A 33 -9.91 7.89 -5.69
CA TYR A 33 -9.33 8.87 -4.77
C TYR A 33 -7.84 8.63 -4.58
N SER A 34 -7.00 9.58 -5.00
CA SER A 34 -5.54 9.50 -4.95
C SER A 34 -4.95 9.52 -3.53
N ASN A 35 -5.70 10.07 -2.57
CA ASN A 35 -5.37 10.16 -1.15
C ASN A 35 -5.77 8.92 -0.34
N ILE A 36 -6.44 7.93 -0.94
CA ILE A 36 -6.83 6.71 -0.24
C ILE A 36 -5.83 5.59 -0.52
N PHE A 37 -5.27 5.05 0.56
CA PHE A 37 -4.27 4.00 0.53
C PHE A 37 -4.79 2.75 1.27
N PRO A 38 -4.63 1.56 0.68
CA PRO A 38 -4.80 0.31 1.42
C PRO A 38 -3.56 0.04 2.28
N ILE A 39 -3.76 -0.13 3.58
CA ILE A 39 -2.74 -0.52 4.54
C ILE A 39 -3.05 -1.94 4.99
N ARG A 40 -2.05 -2.80 5.04
CA ARG A 40 -2.15 -4.12 5.66
C ARG A 40 -1.21 -4.15 6.85
N GLU A 41 -1.73 -4.47 8.02
CA GLU A 41 -0.96 -4.65 9.25
C GLU A 41 -0.80 -6.16 9.53
N GLY A 42 0.41 -6.59 9.83
CA GLY A 42 0.74 -7.99 10.13
C GLY A 42 0.74 -8.95 8.92
N GLY A 43 1.93 -9.45 8.56
CA GLY A 43 2.11 -10.60 7.67
C GLY A 43 2.76 -10.29 6.31
N PHE A 44 2.54 -11.15 5.31
CA PHE A 44 3.16 -11.01 3.98
C PHE A 44 2.57 -9.81 3.20
N GLY A 45 3.42 -8.85 2.84
CA GLY A 45 2.98 -7.64 2.12
C GLY A 45 2.46 -6.56 3.06
N GLU A 46 3.07 -6.43 4.23
CA GLU A 46 2.77 -5.38 5.19
C GLU A 46 3.12 -4.00 4.59
N ALA A 47 2.23 -3.05 4.82
CA ALA A 47 2.41 -1.68 4.36
C ALA A 47 2.27 -0.76 5.57
N TYR A 48 3.22 0.18 5.72
CA TYR A 48 3.17 1.22 6.73
C TYR A 48 3.11 2.57 6.05
N LEU A 49 2.14 3.39 6.46
CA LEU A 49 1.92 4.74 5.93
C LEU A 49 2.14 5.75 7.04
N ARG A 50 3.12 6.64 6.84
CA ARG A 50 3.37 7.79 7.69
C ARG A 50 2.86 9.04 6.98
N ALA A 51 1.96 9.76 7.63
CA ALA A 51 1.33 10.98 7.13
C ALA A 51 1.09 11.92 8.31
N ILE A 52 1.01 13.23 8.03
CA ILE A 52 0.68 14.24 9.05
C ILE A 52 -0.77 14.06 9.52
N ASP A 53 -1.69 13.88 8.57
CA ASP A 53 -3.10 13.62 8.86
C ASP A 53 -3.52 12.30 8.21
N LYS A 54 -4.11 11.41 9.02
CA LYS A 54 -4.43 10.03 8.67
C LYS A 54 -5.74 9.60 9.31
N THR A 55 -6.76 9.32 8.48
CA THR A 55 -8.07 8.87 8.95
C THR A 55 -8.42 7.50 8.37
N SER A 56 -8.72 6.54 9.24
CA SER A 56 -9.22 5.22 8.85
C SER A 56 -10.66 5.32 8.34
N LEU A 57 -10.89 4.84 7.12
CA LEU A 57 -12.22 4.88 6.48
C LEU A 57 -12.99 3.58 6.65
N LYS A 58 -12.33 2.44 6.41
CA LYS A 58 -12.94 1.11 6.50
C LYS A 58 -11.88 0.03 6.67
N LYS A 59 -12.20 -1.00 7.45
CA LYS A 59 -11.44 -2.24 7.53
C LYS A 59 -12.18 -3.37 6.79
N LEU A 60 -11.48 -4.08 5.92
CA LEU A 60 -11.96 -5.29 5.25
C LEU A 60 -10.90 -6.38 5.42
N ARG A 61 -11.24 -7.45 6.15
CA ARG A 61 -10.29 -8.51 6.53
C ARG A 61 -9.08 -7.88 7.25
N ALA A 62 -7.86 -8.11 6.76
CA ALA A 62 -6.62 -7.56 7.29
C ALA A 62 -6.20 -6.22 6.65
N ILE A 63 -7.08 -5.58 5.85
CA ILE A 63 -6.76 -4.36 5.11
C ILE A 63 -7.57 -3.20 5.67
N THR A 64 -6.90 -2.12 5.99
CA THR A 64 -7.48 -0.85 6.41
C THR A 64 -7.30 0.18 5.30
N PHE A 65 -8.40 0.73 4.79
CA PHE A 65 -8.36 1.86 3.87
C PHE A 65 -8.23 3.14 4.67
N VAL A 66 -7.24 3.94 4.28
CA VAL A 66 -6.86 5.14 5.01
C VAL A 66 -6.83 6.32 4.05
N ASN A 67 -7.49 7.40 4.44
CA ASN A 67 -7.30 8.71 3.84
C ASN A 67 -6.06 9.34 4.47
N ALA A 68 -5.02 9.59 3.67
CA ALA A 68 -3.80 10.21 4.13
C ALA A 68 -3.59 11.53 3.41
N LYS A 69 -3.44 12.61 4.19
CA LYS A 69 -2.99 13.91 3.70
C LYS A 69 -1.55 14.12 4.14
N GLU A 70 -0.76 14.75 3.27
CA GLU A 70 0.64 15.08 3.54
C GLU A 70 1.45 13.85 3.95
N ILE A 71 1.64 12.95 2.99
CA ILE A 71 2.37 11.70 3.19
C ILE A 71 3.86 12.03 3.38
N LEU A 72 4.38 11.62 4.54
CA LEU A 72 5.79 11.76 4.91
C LEU A 72 6.62 10.57 4.44
N GLY A 73 6.01 9.38 4.33
CA GLY A 73 6.68 8.20 3.85
C GLY A 73 5.78 6.97 3.79
N ILE A 74 6.12 6.04 2.89
CA ILE A 74 5.45 4.74 2.78
C ILE A 74 6.52 3.66 2.79
N LEU A 75 6.36 2.68 3.66
CA LEU A 75 7.18 1.47 3.68
C LEU A 75 6.31 0.29 3.23
N LEU A 76 6.77 -0.45 2.22
CA LEU A 76 6.10 -1.65 1.75
C LEU A 76 7.06 -2.84 1.84
N CYS A 77 6.73 -3.79 2.71
CA CYS A 77 7.52 -5.01 2.88
C CYS A 77 6.96 -6.12 1.98
N LEU A 78 7.53 -6.26 0.79
CA LEU A 78 7.19 -7.35 -0.13
C LEU A 78 7.95 -8.62 0.26
N LYS A 79 7.27 -9.53 0.96
CA LYS A 79 7.78 -10.89 1.18
C LYS A 79 7.26 -11.82 0.09
N ASN A 80 8.16 -12.47 -0.63
CA ASN A 80 7.81 -13.47 -1.64
C ASN A 80 7.44 -14.79 -0.94
N ARG A 81 6.42 -15.51 -1.42
CA ARG A 81 5.98 -16.79 -0.81
C ARG A 81 6.95 -17.94 -1.12
N ASN A 82 7.80 -17.76 -2.12
CA ASN A 82 8.78 -18.76 -2.54
C ASN A 82 10.15 -18.39 -1.97
N ASN A 83 10.65 -19.18 -1.03
CA ASN A 83 12.03 -19.20 -0.55
C ASN A 83 13.01 -19.67 -1.67
N LYS A 84 12.87 -19.19 -2.90
CA LYS A 84 13.93 -19.31 -3.90
C LYS A 84 14.77 -18.05 -3.83
N ILE A 85 15.87 -18.19 -3.10
CA ILE A 85 17.06 -17.36 -3.24
C ILE A 85 17.42 -17.41 -4.74
N LEU A 86 17.52 -16.24 -5.38
CA LEU A 86 18.26 -16.10 -6.63
C LEU A 86 19.74 -16.30 -6.33
#